data_AF-A0A9D8Q2T7-F1
#
_entry.id   AF-A0A9D8Q2T7-F1
#
_cell.length_a   1.000
_cell.length_b   1.000
_cell.length_c   1.000
_cell.angle_alpha   90.00
_cell.angle_beta   90.00
_cell.angle_gamma   90.00
#
_symmetry.space_group_name_H-M   'P 1'
#
loop_
_entity.id
_entity.type
_entity.pdbx_description
1 polymer ?
#
loop_
_entity_poly.entity_id
_entity_poly.type
_entity_poly.pdbx_seq_one_letter_code
_entity_poly.pdbx_strand_id
1 'polypeptide(L)'
;MNLVDQFRRRFGLLLTTLLWLQFVLVAACVQGFELPGASLTLAALALAAVPTILWQLRGPDWLTRQVSSLALVGQVMLLVYVTAGHPYQPDIHMSFFAALALPAG
;
A
#
# COMPACT_ATOMS: atom_id res chain seq x y z
N MET A 1 -10.59 -23.12 13.79
CA MET A 1 -9.67 -22.00 13.46
C MET A 1 -9.35 -21.29 14.76
N ASN A 2 -8.07 -21.08 15.09
CA ASN A 2 -7.68 -20.36 16.30
C ASN A 2 -8.01 -18.85 16.18
N LEU A 3 -8.20 -18.17 17.31
CA LEU A 3 -8.50 -16.73 17.35
C LEU A 3 -7.42 -15.90 16.63
N VAL A 4 -6.16 -16.33 16.74
CA VAL A 4 -5.01 -15.72 16.06
C VAL A 4 -5.14 -15.80 14.53
N ASP A 5 -5.58 -16.94 13.99
CA ASP A 5 -5.75 -17.11 12.55
C ASP A 5 -6.90 -16.27 12.02
N GLN A 6 -7.97 -16.13 12.81
CA GLN A 6 -9.11 -15.27 12.46
C GLN A 6 -8.70 -13.79 12.45
N PHE A 7 -7.90 -13.36 13.43
CA PHE A 7 -7.34 -12.01 13.46
C PHE A 7 -6.45 -11.73 12.25
N ARG A 8 -5.49 -12.61 11.96
CA ARG A 8 -4.61 -12.48 10.78
C ARG A 8 -5.41 -12.42 9.48
N ARG A 9 -6.50 -13.19 9.39
CA ARG A 9 -7.36 -13.20 8.20
C ARG A 9 -8.08 -11.87 8.00
N ARG A 10 -8.66 -11.32 9.06
CA ARG A 10 -9.33 -10.00 9.02
C ARG A 10 -8.35 -8.87 8.76
N PHE A 11 -7.20 -8.90 9.42
CA PHE A 11 -6.15 -7.90 9.25
C PHE A 11 -5.58 -7.91 7.82
N GLY A 12 -5.37 -9.08 7.23
CA GLY A 12 -4.92 -9.18 5.84
C GLY A 12 -5.93 -8.64 4.82
N LEU A 13 -7.24 -8.79 5.09
CA LEU A 13 -8.27 -8.14 4.27
C LEU A 13 -8.19 -6.61 4.38
N LEU A 14 -8.00 -6.08 5.59
CA LEU A 14 -7.84 -4.63 5.82
C LEU A 14 -6.58 -4.08 5.14
N LEU A 15 -5.45 -4.81 5.20
CA LEU A 15 -4.24 -4.40 4.48
C LEU A 15 -4.45 -4.43 2.97
N THR A 16 -5.14 -5.45 2.46
CA THR A 16 -5.42 -5.57 1.03
C THR A 16 -6.30 -4.41 0.55
N THR A 17 -7.37 -4.07 1.27
CA THR A 17 -8.21 -2.91 0.92
C THR A 17 -7.43 -1.60 0.98
N LEU A 18 -6.55 -1.44 1.97
CA LEU A 18 -5.70 -0.26 2.08
C LEU A 18 -4.69 -0.13 0.93
N LEU A 19 -4.09 -1.23 0.48
CA LEU A 19 -3.19 -1.25 -0.68
C LEU A 19 -3.89 -0.81 -1.98
N TRP A 20 -5.14 -1.25 -2.18
CA TRP A 20 -5.91 -0.82 -3.34
C TRP A 20 -6.35 0.65 -3.24
N LEU A 21 -6.72 1.12 -2.05
CA LEU A 21 -7.03 2.53 -1.81
C LEU A 21 -5.82 3.43 -2.11
N GLN A 22 -4.64 3.03 -1.64
CA GLN A 22 -3.39 3.73 -1.90
C GLN A 22 -3.02 3.75 -3.38
N PHE A 23 -3.20 2.64 -4.10
CA PHE A 23 -3.04 2.61 -5.56
C PHE A 23 -3.95 3.63 -6.25
N VAL A 24 -5.24 3.68 -5.90
CA VAL A 24 -6.18 4.65 -6.47
C VAL A 24 -5.73 6.08 -6.18
N LEU A 25 -5.24 6.35 -4.97
CA LEU A 25 -4.73 7.66 -4.59
C LEU A 25 -3.51 8.07 -5.41
N VAL A 26 -2.53 7.17 -5.61
CA VAL A 26 -1.36 7.43 -6.48
C VAL A 26 -1.83 7.71 -7.91
N ALA A 27 -2.72 6.89 -8.46
CA ALA A 27 -3.23 7.05 -9.82
C ALA A 27 -4.02 8.37 -9.98
N ALA A 28 -4.76 8.79 -8.96
CA ALA A 28 -5.48 10.06 -8.94
C ALA A 28 -4.51 11.25 -8.91
N CYS A 29 -3.45 11.20 -8.10
CA CYS A 29 -2.45 12.26 -8.05
C CYS A 29 -1.64 12.34 -9.36
N VAL A 30 -1.24 11.21 -9.95
CA VAL A 30 -0.52 11.20 -11.25
C VAL A 30 -1.36 11.87 -12.34
N GLN A 31 -2.65 11.56 -12.42
CA GLN A 31 -3.56 12.17 -13.40
C GLN A 31 -3.86 13.64 -13.07
N GLY A 32 -4.13 13.96 -11.81
CA GLY A 32 -4.50 15.31 -11.37
C GLY A 32 -3.35 16.32 -11.44
N PHE A 33 -2.10 15.87 -11.36
CA PHE A 33 -0.91 16.71 -11.50
C PHE A 33 -0.32 16.69 -12.91
N GLU A 34 -1.00 16.06 -13.88
CA GLU A 34 -0.57 15.95 -15.29
C GLU A 34 0.86 15.41 -15.48
N LEU A 35 1.29 14.54 -14.56
CA LEU A 35 2.64 13.98 -14.60
C LEU A 35 2.75 12.91 -15.71
N PRO A 36 3.86 12.86 -16.48
CA PRO A 36 4.16 11.73 -17.35
C PRO A 36 4.51 10.51 -16.49
N GLY A 37 3.49 9.85 -15.94
CA GLY A 37 3.62 8.94 -14.80
C GLY A 37 3.04 7.55 -15.01
N ALA A 38 2.88 7.08 -16.26
CA ALA A 38 2.37 5.74 -16.53
C ALA A 38 3.19 4.65 -15.80
N SER A 39 4.52 4.83 -15.70
CA SER A 39 5.41 3.95 -14.94
C SER A 39 5.14 3.96 -13.43
N LEU A 40 4.78 5.11 -12.85
CA LEU A 40 4.47 5.25 -11.42
C LEU A 40 3.14 4.57 -11.09
N THR A 41 2.12 4.76 -11.93
CA THR A 41 0.83 4.07 -11.79
C THR A 41 0.99 2.56 -11.94
N LEU A 42 1.82 2.10 -12.88
CA LEU A 42 2.16 0.68 -13.02
C LEU A 42 2.92 0.12 -11.82
N ALA A 43 3.86 0.88 -11.26
CA ALA A 43 4.56 0.50 -10.02
C ALA A 43 3.58 0.38 -8.84
N ALA A 44 2.69 1.36 -8.67
CA ALA A 44 1.66 1.32 -7.63
C ALA A 44 0.69 0.15 -7.81
N LEU A 45 0.32 -0.18 -9.05
CA LEU A 45 -0.49 -1.35 -9.39
C LEU A 45 0.23 -2.65 -9.01
N ALA A 46 1.52 -2.77 -9.35
CA ALA A 46 2.33 -3.95 -8.99
C ALA A 46 2.42 -4.13 -7.48
N LEU A 47 2.61 -3.04 -6.73
CA LEU A 47 2.63 -3.06 -5.27
C LEU A 47 1.28 -3.47 -4.66
N ALA A 48 0.14 -3.18 -5.28
CA ALA A 48 -1.16 -3.68 -4.82
C ALA A 48 -1.42 -5.14 -5.24
N ALA A 49 -1.06 -5.49 -6.47
CA ALA A 49 -1.38 -6.77 -7.08
C ALA A 49 -0.55 -7.92 -6.50
N VAL A 50 0.76 -7.74 -6.31
CA VAL A 50 1.66 -8.80 -5.83
C VAL A 50 1.24 -9.35 -4.46
N PRO A 51 0.98 -8.52 -3.42
CA PRO A 51 0.48 -9.02 -2.14
C PRO A 51 -0.93 -9.64 -2.25
N THR A 52 -1.79 -9.10 -3.11
CA THR A 52 -3.14 -9.64 -3.35
C THR A 52 -3.09 -11.05 -3.95
N ILE A 53 -2.22 -11.28 -4.94
CA ILE A 53 -2.01 -12.60 -5.54
C ILE A 53 -1.44 -13.56 -4.49
N LEU A 54 -0.44 -13.10 -3.73
CA LEU A 54 0.18 -13.91 -2.70
C LEU A 54 -0.82 -14.31 -1.60
N TRP A 55 -1.75 -13.42 -1.26
CA TRP A 55 -2.86 -13.71 -0.36
C TRP A 55 -3.82 -14.78 -0.89
N GLN A 56 -4.16 -14.73 -2.18
CA GLN A 56 -5.01 -15.77 -2.80
C GLN A 56 -4.33 -17.13 -2.83
N LEU A 57 -3.01 -17.17 -3.02
CA LEU A 57 -2.24 -18.42 -3.12
C LEU A 57 -1.88 -19.03 -1.76
N ARG A 58 -1.52 -18.20 -0.77
CA ARG A 58 -0.95 -18.66 0.52
C ARG A 58 -1.75 -18.24 1.75
N GLY A 59 -2.74 -17.37 1.61
CA GLY A 59 -3.51 -16.85 2.74
C GLY A 59 -2.65 -16.04 3.73
N PRO A 60 -2.96 -16.09 5.05
CA PRO A 60 -2.28 -15.31 6.09
C PRO A 60 -0.91 -15.89 6.49
N ASP A 61 -0.11 -16.31 5.50
CA ASP A 61 1.26 -16.79 5.68
C ASP A 61 2.21 -15.65 6.09
N TRP A 62 3.34 -15.98 6.71
CA TRP A 62 4.38 -15.03 7.08
C TRP A 62 4.86 -14.22 5.88
N LEU A 63 5.09 -14.87 4.73
CA LEU A 63 5.58 -14.19 3.54
C LEU A 63 4.57 -13.16 3.02
N THR A 64 3.28 -13.52 3.00
CA THR A 64 2.21 -12.61 2.57
C THR A 64 2.17 -11.36 3.43
N ARG A 65 2.38 -11.50 4.74
CA ARG A 65 2.44 -10.36 5.66
C ARG A 65 3.63 -9.45 5.34
N GLN A 66 4.84 -10.00 5.25
CA GLN A 66 6.04 -9.20 4.98
C GLN A 66 5.95 -8.45 3.64
N VAL A 67 5.45 -9.12 2.60
CA VAL A 67 5.28 -8.52 1.27
C VAL A 67 4.20 -7.44 1.30
N SER A 68 3.09 -7.64 2.02
CA SER A 68 2.05 -6.61 2.19
C SER A 68 2.58 -5.38 2.92
N SER A 69 3.40 -5.56 3.96
CA SER A 69 4.03 -4.47 4.70
C SER A 69 4.95 -3.64 3.81
N LEU A 70 5.83 -4.31 3.06
CA LEU A 70 6.74 -3.65 2.14
C LEU A 70 5.98 -2.89 1.04
N ALA A 71 4.94 -3.51 0.50
CA ALA A 71 4.09 -2.89 -0.51
C ALA A 71 3.39 -1.63 -0.01
N LEU A 72 2.87 -1.64 1.22
CA LEU A 72 2.19 -0.51 1.83
C LEU A 72 3.14 0.69 1.98
N VAL A 73 4.34 0.44 2.51
CA VAL A 73 5.38 1.48 2.64
C VAL A 73 5.79 2.00 1.27
N GLY A 74 6.00 1.10 0.31
CA GLY A 74 6.36 1.46 -1.07
C GLY A 74 5.33 2.35 -1.76
N GLN A 75 4.03 2.10 -1.55
CA GLN A 75 2.99 2.97 -2.11
C GLN A 75 2.99 4.38 -1.51
N VAL A 76 3.23 4.51 -0.20
CA VAL A 76 3.35 5.84 0.40
C VAL A 76 4.60 6.57 -0.10
N MET A 77 5.71 5.86 -0.33
CA MET A 77 6.90 6.46 -0.95
C MET A 77 6.60 7.01 -2.36
N LEU A 78 5.79 6.30 -3.15
CA LEU A 78 5.33 6.80 -4.45
C LEU A 78 4.45 8.05 -4.30
N LEU A 79 3.58 8.12 -3.29
CA LEU A 79 2.80 9.33 -3.03
C LEU A 79 3.67 10.53 -2.64
N VAL A 80 4.65 10.33 -1.76
CA VAL A 80 5.61 11.40 -1.39
C VAL A 80 6.34 11.91 -2.63
N TYR A 81 6.72 11.01 -3.53
CA TYR A 81 7.36 11.39 -4.79
C TYR A 81 6.42 12.18 -5.71
N VAL A 82 5.20 11.69 -5.93
CA VAL A 82 4.20 12.33 -6.81
C VAL A 82 3.74 13.69 -6.26
N THR A 83 3.75 13.87 -4.94
CA THR A 83 3.39 15.12 -4.27
C THR A 83 4.60 16.03 -4.00
N ALA A 84 5.78 15.71 -4.54
CA ALA A 84 6.99 16.51 -4.31
C ALA A 84 6.79 17.95 -4.80
N GLY A 85 6.99 18.92 -3.89
CA GLY A 85 6.77 20.34 -4.18
C GLY A 85 5.32 20.81 -4.09
N HIS A 86 4.36 19.92 -3.78
CA HIS A 86 2.97 20.28 -3.53
C HIS A 86 2.75 20.59 -2.03
N PRO A 87 1.85 21.52 -1.66
CA PRO A 87 1.54 21.82 -0.25
C PRO A 87 1.06 20.62 0.58
N TYR A 88 0.63 19.52 -0.04
CA TYR A 88 0.18 18.31 0.66
C TYR A 88 1.34 17.39 1.10
N GLN A 89 2.56 17.61 0.62
CA GLN A 89 3.71 16.74 0.89
C GLN A 89 3.99 16.51 2.39
N PRO A 90 3.91 17.52 3.29
CA PRO A 90 4.12 17.32 4.72
C PRO A 90 3.11 16.34 5.35
N ASP A 91 1.85 16.39 4.91
CA ASP A 91 0.79 15.50 5.40
C ASP A 91 1.02 14.05 4.91
N ILE A 92 1.45 13.89 3.66
CA ILE A 92 1.83 12.59 3.10
C ILE A 92 3.07 12.03 3.80
N HIS A 93 4.02 12.87 4.23
CA HIS A 93 5.14 12.42 5.05
C HIS A 93 4.70 11.84 6.40
N MET A 94 3.68 12.39 7.07
CA MET A 94 3.12 11.74 8.27
C MET A 94 2.49 10.39 7.96
N SER A 95 1.85 10.26 6.80
CA SER A 95 1.25 9.01 6.32
C SER A 95 2.28 7.88 6.19
N PHE A 96 3.54 8.20 5.92
CA PHE A 96 4.65 7.23 5.85
C PHE A 96 4.89 6.56 7.21
N PHE A 97 4.90 7.33 8.30
CA PHE A 97 5.05 6.78 9.64
C PHE A 97 3.83 5.94 10.05
N ALA A 98 2.62 6.34 9.66
CA ALA A 98 1.42 5.54 9.87
C ALA A 98 1.49 4.19 9.13
N ALA A 99 1.98 4.20 7.88
CA ALA A 99 2.18 2.97 7.09
C ALA A 99 3.26 2.05 7.68
N LEU A 100 4.26 2.57 8.39
CA LEU A 100 5.23 1.76 9.14
C LEU A 100 4.66 1.21 10.45
N ALA A 101 3.75 1.94 11.09
CA ALA A 101 3.13 1.51 12.35
C ALA A 101 2.10 0.39 12.14
N LEU A 102 1.33 0.43 11.05
CA LEU A 102 0.27 -0.54 10.77
C LEU A 102 0.76 -2.00 10.79
N PRO A 103 1.86 -2.39 10.12
CA PRO A 103 2.34 -3.76 10.13
C PRO A 103 3.01 -4.22 11.43
N ALA A 104 3.31 -3.29 12.34
CA ALA A 104 3.91 -3.60 13.64
C ALA A 104 2.87 -4.07 14.68
N GLY A 105 1.57 -3.84 14.43
CA GLY A 105 0.46 -4.26 15.29
C GLY A 105 -0.06 -5.68 15.05
#